data_AF-A0A6P5XKF7-F1
#
_entry.id   AF-A0A6P5XKF7-F1
#
_cell.length_a   1.000
_cell.length_b   1.000
_cell.length_c   1.000
_cell.angle_alpha   90.00
_cell.angle_beta   90.00
_cell.angle_gamma   90.00
#
_symmetry.space_group_name_H-M   'P 1'
#
loop_
_entity.id
_entity.type
_entity.pdbx_description
1 polymer ?
#
loop_
_entity_poly.entity_id
_entity_poly.type
_entity_poly.pdbx_seq_one_letter_code
_entity_poly.pdbx_strand_id
1 'polypeptide(L)'
;MSRRVLNVDFRGFNRKEVKYDWKRKVGTYLPDQGSTVVSSILFLPFQGEYYIEATISSCMAWFTAAVSSGARLVFVDIQTEQIVTWEKIIPSGKEISRGKQQNPRTVEFAQGIRLLFLPGVGEVLLEMIPEPEAARFGMDIKRTDEGFICVYSVTKGSAADSAGLRQLLEEANAKRHLLVISRLEGKSLMPSSVSSAGLIDCCDHDEIKDTLTSAIDRMDIIQLHIMAWPNQTRPDTQQAIPAATFWPPNGYYHSPPL
;
A
#
# COMPACT_ATOMS: atom_id res chain seq x y z
N MET A 1 -6.56 47.80 -4.98
CA MET A 1 -6.43 47.12 -6.29
C MET A 1 -7.51 46.04 -6.37
N SER A 2 -8.41 46.14 -7.35
CA SER A 2 -9.56 45.24 -7.51
C SER A 2 -9.17 44.03 -8.38
N ARG A 3 -9.28 42.81 -7.86
CA ARG A 3 -9.07 41.58 -8.64
C ARG A 3 -10.30 41.37 -9.55
N ARG A 4 -10.19 41.71 -10.83
CA ARG A 4 -11.15 41.26 -11.85
C ARG A 4 -10.95 39.77 -12.06
N VAL A 5 -11.93 38.97 -11.65
CA VAL A 5 -12.06 37.58 -12.08
C VAL A 5 -12.46 37.63 -13.56
N LEU A 6 -11.52 37.29 -14.44
CA LEU A 6 -11.85 37.03 -15.84
C LEU A 6 -12.61 35.70 -15.88
N ASN A 7 -13.93 35.76 -16.05
CA ASN A 7 -14.72 34.59 -16.38
C ASN A 7 -14.34 34.20 -17.81
N VAL A 8 -13.40 33.26 -17.94
CA VAL A 8 -13.06 32.66 -19.23
C VAL A 8 -14.18 31.68 -19.53
N ASP A 9 -15.16 32.11 -20.32
CA ASP A 9 -16.17 31.23 -20.89
C ASP A 9 -15.46 30.24 -21.82
N PHE A 10 -15.05 29.10 -21.26
CA PHE A 10 -14.62 27.96 -22.06
C PHE A 10 -15.83 27.50 -22.87
N ARG A 11 -15.86 27.83 -24.16
CA ARG A 11 -16.82 27.31 -25.13
C ARG A 11 -16.51 25.81 -25.38
N GLY A 12 -16.69 25.00 -24.35
CA GLY A 12 -16.56 23.56 -24.40
C GLY A 12 -17.78 22.91 -25.06
N PHE A 13 -17.61 21.68 -25.53
CA PHE A 13 -18.73 20.89 -26.04
C PHE A 13 -19.78 20.67 -24.94
N ASN A 14 -21.05 20.54 -25.37
CA ASN A 14 -22.14 20.15 -24.49
C ASN A 14 -21.79 18.85 -23.77
N ARG A 15 -21.84 18.87 -22.44
CA ARG A 15 -21.55 17.69 -21.61
C ARG A 15 -22.80 16.84 -21.50
N LYS A 16 -22.65 15.53 -21.66
CA LYS A 16 -23.71 14.55 -21.41
C LYS A 16 -23.25 13.58 -20.34
N GLU A 17 -24.07 13.40 -19.32
CA GLU A 17 -23.81 12.44 -18.25
C GLU A 17 -24.08 11.02 -18.75
N VAL A 18 -23.21 10.09 -18.36
CA VAL A 18 -23.35 8.67 -18.68
C VAL A 18 -23.67 7.93 -17.39
N LYS A 19 -24.76 7.16 -17.40
CA LYS A 19 -25.11 6.28 -16.28
C LYS A 19 -24.01 5.23 -16.10
N TYR A 20 -23.33 5.27 -14.96
CA TYR A 20 -22.28 4.32 -14.61
C TYR A 20 -22.65 3.60 -13.32
N ASP A 21 -22.79 2.27 -13.39
CA ASP A 21 -23.20 1.45 -12.25
C ASP A 21 -22.01 1.13 -11.35
N TRP A 22 -21.68 2.08 -10.47
CA TRP A 22 -20.56 1.97 -9.53
C TRP A 22 -20.66 0.73 -8.65
N LYS A 23 -21.86 0.38 -8.16
CA LYS A 23 -22.05 -0.77 -7.26
C LYS A 23 -21.68 -2.08 -7.93
N ARG A 24 -22.14 -2.30 -9.17
CA ARG A 24 -21.75 -3.47 -9.96
C ARG A 24 -20.25 -3.49 -10.23
N LYS A 25 -19.65 -2.32 -10.53
CA LYS A 25 -18.22 -2.24 -10.84
C LYS A 25 -17.35 -2.56 -9.63
N VAL A 26 -17.65 -2.00 -8.46
CA VAL A 26 -16.98 -2.32 -7.20
C VAL A 26 -17.03 -3.83 -6.94
N GLY A 27 -18.22 -4.45 -7.01
CA GLY A 27 -18.37 -5.89 -6.77
C GLY A 27 -17.81 -6.83 -7.85
N THR A 28 -17.37 -6.30 -9.00
CA THR A 28 -16.80 -7.11 -10.10
C THR A 28 -15.28 -6.97 -10.21
N TYR A 29 -14.74 -5.78 -9.91
CA TYR A 29 -13.35 -5.44 -10.22
C TYR A 29 -12.47 -5.22 -8.99
N LEU A 30 -13.04 -5.15 -7.78
CA LEU A 30 -12.25 -5.13 -6.55
C LEU A 30 -12.16 -6.54 -5.96
N PRO A 31 -11.01 -6.90 -5.37
CA PRO A 31 -10.82 -8.21 -4.72
C PRO A 31 -11.73 -8.36 -3.49
N ASP A 32 -12.01 -7.24 -2.80
CA ASP A 32 -12.96 -7.15 -1.69
C ASP A 32 -13.70 -5.78 -1.75
N GLN A 33 -14.92 -5.71 -1.21
CA GLN A 33 -15.74 -4.50 -1.19
C GLN A 33 -15.13 -3.36 -0.35
N GLY A 34 -14.27 -3.68 0.62
CA GLY A 34 -13.55 -2.73 1.46
C GLY A 34 -12.10 -2.45 1.01
N SER A 35 -11.59 -3.17 0.01
CA SER A 35 -10.21 -2.96 -0.44
C SER A 35 -10.12 -1.76 -1.38
N THR A 36 -9.38 -0.73 -0.97
CA THR A 36 -8.99 0.38 -1.83
C THR A 36 -7.93 -0.03 -2.85
N VAL A 37 -7.31 -1.21 -2.68
CA VAL A 37 -6.13 -1.74 -3.39
C VAL A 37 -4.89 -0.83 -3.26
N VAL A 38 -5.03 0.46 -2.98
CA VAL A 38 -3.96 1.42 -2.73
C VAL A 38 -3.56 1.40 -1.26
N SER A 39 -2.27 1.28 -1.01
CA SER A 39 -1.63 1.46 0.29
C SER A 39 -0.82 2.76 0.31
N SER A 40 -0.55 3.27 1.51
CA SER A 40 0.29 4.46 1.65
C SER A 40 1.17 4.37 2.88
N ILE A 41 2.36 4.95 2.79
CA ILE A 41 3.27 5.13 3.90
C ILE A 41 3.63 6.62 4.01
N LEU A 42 3.64 7.17 5.24
CA LEU A 42 3.99 8.56 5.52
C LEU A 42 5.42 8.66 6.06
N PHE A 43 6.30 9.37 5.36
CA PHE A 43 7.65 9.69 5.82
C PHE A 43 7.66 11.03 6.53
N LEU A 44 8.11 11.03 7.78
CA LEU A 44 8.47 12.25 8.51
C LEU A 44 9.90 12.67 8.13
N PRO A 45 10.20 13.98 8.13
CA PRO A 45 11.58 14.44 8.00
C PRO A 45 12.39 13.92 9.19
N PHE A 46 13.64 13.53 8.95
CA PHE A 46 14.51 13.11 10.03
C PHE A 46 14.87 14.27 10.95
N GLN A 47 15.28 13.95 12.18
CA GLN A 47 15.62 14.97 13.15
C GLN A 47 16.75 15.88 12.64
N GLY A 48 16.47 17.18 12.52
CA GLY A 48 17.41 18.17 12.00
C GLY A 48 17.39 18.33 10.47
N GLU A 49 16.56 17.56 9.75
CA GLU A 49 16.30 17.78 8.33
C GLU A 49 15.10 18.71 8.14
N TYR A 50 15.32 19.80 7.40
CA TYR A 50 14.30 20.81 7.14
C TYR A 50 13.90 20.89 5.66
N TYR A 51 14.60 20.15 4.80
CA TYR A 51 14.41 20.15 3.36
C TYR A 51 13.62 18.92 2.91
N ILE A 52 12.51 19.18 2.23
CA ILE A 52 11.58 18.17 1.70
C ILE A 52 12.26 17.15 0.78
N GLU A 53 13.31 17.56 0.06
CA GLU A 53 14.05 16.72 -0.88
C GLU A 53 14.73 15.52 -0.20
N ALA A 54 15.20 15.68 1.04
CA ALA A 54 15.76 14.56 1.80
C ALA A 54 14.68 13.55 2.18
N THR A 55 13.51 14.01 2.66
CA THR A 55 12.37 13.14 2.96
C THR A 55 11.89 12.39 1.71
N ILE A 56 11.83 13.06 0.56
CA ILE A 56 11.51 12.41 -0.73
C ILE A 56 12.57 11.36 -1.08
N SER A 57 13.86 11.66 -0.87
CA SER A 57 14.95 10.72 -1.15
C SER A 57 14.87 9.48 -0.27
N SER A 58 14.62 9.64 1.03
CA SER A 58 14.41 8.54 1.98
C SER A 58 13.19 7.68 1.60
N CYS A 59 12.10 8.33 1.19
CA CYS A 59 10.91 7.68 0.67
C CYS A 59 11.21 6.82 -0.57
N MET A 60 11.90 7.39 -1.56
CA MET A 60 12.26 6.67 -2.79
C MET A 60 13.31 5.57 -2.56
N ALA A 61 14.21 5.75 -1.60
CA ALA A 61 15.16 4.73 -1.18
C ALA A 61 14.43 3.52 -0.59
N TRP A 62 13.47 3.73 0.33
CA TRP A 62 12.63 2.66 0.87
C TRP A 62 11.86 1.92 -0.23
N PHE A 63 11.21 2.66 -1.15
CA PHE A 63 10.45 2.05 -2.24
C PHE A 63 11.34 1.19 -3.16
N THR A 64 12.51 1.72 -3.53
CA THR A 64 13.45 1.01 -4.42
C THR A 64 14.06 -0.21 -3.73
N ALA A 65 14.36 -0.10 -2.43
CA ALA A 65 14.83 -1.23 -1.61
C ALA A 65 13.77 -2.35 -1.56
N ALA A 66 12.51 -1.99 -1.27
CA ALA A 66 11.40 -2.95 -1.24
C ALA A 66 11.22 -3.68 -2.57
N VAL A 67 11.28 -2.96 -3.70
CA VAL A 67 11.20 -3.58 -5.03
C VAL A 67 12.39 -4.49 -5.30
N SER A 68 13.59 -4.08 -4.88
CA SER A 68 14.82 -4.85 -5.08
C SER A 68 14.90 -6.10 -4.19
N SER A 69 14.27 -6.07 -3.00
CA SER A 69 14.16 -7.22 -2.09
C SER A 69 13.09 -8.23 -2.51
N GLY A 70 12.33 -7.93 -3.57
CA GLY A 70 11.38 -8.84 -4.19
C GLY A 70 9.91 -8.51 -3.95
N ALA A 71 9.59 -7.41 -3.26
CA ALA A 71 8.22 -6.92 -3.15
C ALA A 71 7.77 -6.32 -4.49
N ARG A 72 6.63 -6.76 -5.02
CA ARG A 72 6.08 -6.19 -6.25
C ARG A 72 5.26 -4.95 -5.94
N LEU A 73 5.89 -3.80 -5.78
CA LEU A 73 5.20 -2.52 -5.58
C LEU A 73 5.07 -1.76 -6.90
N VAL A 74 3.94 -1.08 -7.11
CA VAL A 74 3.74 -0.15 -8.23
C VAL A 74 3.57 1.25 -7.65
N PHE A 75 4.42 2.17 -8.08
CA PHE A 75 4.30 3.58 -7.71
C PHE A 75 2.98 4.16 -8.22
N VAL A 76 2.24 4.87 -7.35
CA VAL A 76 1.01 5.58 -7.74
C VAL A 76 1.24 7.08 -7.74
N ASP A 77 1.59 7.63 -6.58
CA ASP A 77 1.69 9.08 -6.39
C ASP A 77 2.55 9.42 -5.16
N ILE A 78 3.04 10.65 -5.11
CA ILE A 78 3.67 11.25 -3.93
C ILE A 78 2.94 12.54 -3.59
N GLN A 79 2.57 12.66 -2.32
CA GLN A 79 1.85 13.82 -1.78
C GLN A 79 2.62 14.43 -0.62
N THR A 80 2.72 15.76 -0.60
CA THR A 80 3.29 16.51 0.52
C THR A 80 2.20 16.80 1.54
N GLU A 81 2.46 16.46 2.80
CA GLU A 81 1.52 16.67 3.91
C GLU A 81 2.11 17.63 4.94
N GLN A 82 1.29 18.54 5.47
CA GLN A 82 1.66 19.36 6.62
C GLN A 82 1.32 18.62 7.91
N ILE A 83 2.30 18.49 8.78
CA ILE A 83 2.21 17.74 10.03
C ILE A 83 2.40 18.72 11.17
N VAL A 84 1.45 18.69 12.11
CA VAL A 84 1.49 19.51 13.30
C VAL A 84 2.27 18.76 14.37
N THR A 85 3.50 19.18 14.63
CA THR A 85 4.32 18.63 15.72
C THR A 85 3.98 19.39 16.98
N TRP A 86 3.26 18.75 17.91
CA TRP A 86 3.13 19.27 19.26
C TRP A 86 4.40 18.89 20.02
N GLU A 87 5.34 19.82 20.17
CA GLU A 87 6.46 19.62 21.08
C GLU A 87 5.92 19.36 22.50
N LYS A 88 5.98 18.11 22.95
CA LYS A 88 5.79 17.75 24.34
C LYS A 88 7.16 17.84 25.01
N ILE A 89 7.60 19.06 25.34
CA ILE A 89 8.78 19.25 26.18
C ILE A 89 8.47 18.65 27.55
N ILE A 90 9.03 17.47 27.85
CA ILE A 90 9.10 16.96 29.22
C ILE A 90 10.09 17.87 29.96
N PRO A 91 9.70 18.59 31.03
CA PRO A 91 10.66 19.35 31.81
C PRO A 91 11.47 18.37 32.67
N SER A 92 12.63 17.96 32.14
CA SER A 92 13.68 17.35 32.95
C SER A 92 14.16 18.36 33.99
N GLY A 93 14.14 17.94 35.26
CA GLY A 93 14.15 18.82 36.42
C GLY A 93 15.47 19.55 36.73
N LYS A 94 15.26 20.62 37.52
CA LYS A 94 16.19 21.47 38.31
C LYS A 94 17.01 22.49 37.51
N GLU A 95 16.64 23.77 37.58
CA GLU A 95 17.12 24.72 38.61
C GLU A 95 16.33 26.05 38.58
N ILE A 96 16.51 26.84 39.65
CA ILE A 96 15.68 27.94 40.14
C ILE A 96 16.05 29.27 39.44
N SER A 97 15.08 30.05 38.93
CA SER A 97 14.95 31.51 39.18
C SER A 97 13.90 32.25 38.30
N ARG A 98 12.91 32.81 39.00
CA ARG A 98 12.24 34.12 38.85
C ARG A 98 12.31 34.87 37.49
N GLY A 99 11.15 34.97 36.84
CA GLY A 99 10.71 36.20 36.14
C GLY A 99 10.34 36.07 34.67
N LYS A 100 9.05 36.31 34.38
CA LYS A 100 8.44 36.76 33.12
C LYS A 100 8.67 35.96 31.82
N GLN A 101 7.53 35.50 31.32
CA GLN A 101 7.09 35.36 29.92
C GLN A 101 6.63 33.94 29.65
N GLN A 102 5.31 33.74 29.64
CA GLN A 102 4.72 32.55 29.04
C GLN A 102 5.11 32.59 27.56
N ASN A 103 6.04 31.72 27.15
CA ASN A 103 6.41 31.58 25.74
C ASN A 103 5.15 31.23 24.93
N PRO A 104 4.93 31.87 23.77
CA PRO A 104 3.92 31.36 22.85
C PRO A 104 4.29 29.94 22.49
N ARG A 105 3.32 29.02 22.57
CA ARG A 105 3.47 27.64 22.09
C ARG A 105 3.81 27.72 20.60
N THR A 106 5.09 27.56 20.25
CA THR A 106 5.50 27.54 18.85
C THR A 106 5.04 26.21 18.30
N VAL A 107 3.96 26.24 17.51
CA VAL A 107 3.53 25.08 16.74
C VAL A 107 4.50 24.96 15.58
N GLU A 108 5.40 23.98 15.65
CA GLU A 108 6.28 23.67 14.53
C GLU A 108 5.52 22.81 13.53
N PHE A 109 5.43 23.31 12.30
CA PHE A 109 4.89 22.57 11.16
C PHE A 109 6.03 21.83 10.47
N ALA A 110 5.97 20.50 10.45
CA ALA A 110 6.85 19.67 9.66
C ALA A 110 6.17 19.30 8.33
N GLN A 111 6.94 19.17 7.25
CA GLN A 111 6.42 18.65 5.99
C GLN A 111 6.78 17.17 5.86
N GLY A 112 5.77 16.31 5.82
CA GLY A 112 5.92 14.89 5.54
C GLY A 112 5.66 14.57 4.07
N ILE A 113 6.10 13.40 3.66
CA ILE A 113 5.88 12.86 2.32
C ILE A 113 5.07 11.58 2.42
N ARG A 114 3.85 11.57 1.88
CA ARG A 114 3.06 10.36 1.71
C ARG A 114 3.35 9.75 0.35
N LEU A 115 3.83 8.51 0.36
CA LEU A 115 3.95 7.68 -0.82
C LEU A 115 2.70 6.82 -0.95
N LEU A 116 2.04 6.88 -2.10
CA LEU A 116 0.96 5.97 -2.47
C LEU A 116 1.51 4.92 -3.41
N PHE A 117 1.21 3.66 -3.13
CA PHE A 117 1.65 2.53 -3.94
C PHE A 117 0.57 1.45 -4.02
N LEU A 118 0.58 0.70 -5.11
CA LEU A 118 -0.24 -0.49 -5.26
C LEU A 118 0.61 -1.74 -4.96
N PRO A 119 0.04 -2.73 -4.26
CA PRO A 119 0.60 -4.05 -4.08
C PRO A 119 0.45 -4.84 -5.39
N GLY A 120 1.41 -4.70 -6.30
CA GLY A 120 1.55 -5.55 -7.49
C GLY A 120 0.33 -5.58 -8.41
N VAL A 121 0.30 -6.56 -9.32
CA VAL A 121 -0.76 -6.67 -10.36
C VAL A 121 -2.09 -7.21 -9.80
N GLY A 122 -2.16 -7.57 -8.51
CA GLY A 122 -3.40 -7.99 -7.84
C GLY A 122 -3.19 -8.54 -6.43
N GLU A 123 -4.13 -8.24 -5.53
CA GLU A 123 -4.28 -8.82 -4.19
C GLU A 123 -5.22 -10.04 -4.29
N VAL A 124 -4.87 -11.14 -3.63
CA VAL A 124 -5.68 -12.37 -3.59
C VAL A 124 -6.21 -12.57 -2.18
N LEU A 125 -7.53 -12.76 -2.08
CA LEU A 125 -8.18 -13.18 -0.84
C LEU A 125 -8.08 -14.71 -0.71
N LEU A 126 -7.57 -15.18 0.41
CA LEU A 126 -7.63 -16.57 0.85
C LEU A 126 -8.47 -16.68 2.10
N GLU A 127 -9.32 -17.69 2.15
CA GLU A 127 -10.07 -18.07 3.34
C GLU A 127 -9.42 -19.29 3.96
N MET A 128 -8.92 -19.14 5.18
CA MET A 128 -8.34 -20.22 5.96
C MET A 128 -9.37 -20.71 6.98
N ILE A 129 -9.68 -22.00 6.89
CA ILE A 129 -10.65 -22.64 7.78
C ILE A 129 -9.88 -23.40 8.87
N PRO A 130 -10.09 -23.12 10.16
CA PRO A 130 -9.45 -23.85 11.25
C PRO A 130 -9.75 -25.35 11.19
N GLU A 131 -8.76 -26.18 11.51
CA GLU A 131 -8.97 -27.62 11.66
C GLU A 131 -9.34 -27.95 13.12
N PRO A 132 -10.33 -28.84 13.38
CA PRO A 132 -10.89 -29.11 14.71
C PRO A 132 -9.89 -29.51 15.80
N GLU A 133 -8.74 -30.05 15.42
CA GLU A 133 -7.70 -30.57 16.33
C GLU A 133 -6.37 -29.81 16.21
N ALA A 134 -6.29 -28.79 15.35
CA ALA A 134 -5.04 -28.08 15.08
C ALA A 134 -4.89 -26.86 15.99
N ALA A 135 -3.73 -26.76 16.67
CA ALA A 135 -3.39 -25.61 17.50
C ALA A 135 -2.93 -24.37 16.70
N ARG A 136 -2.75 -24.49 15.38
CA ARG A 136 -2.30 -23.40 14.49
C ARG A 136 -2.78 -23.60 13.06
N PHE A 137 -2.91 -22.52 12.30
CA PHE A 137 -3.17 -22.57 10.85
C PHE A 137 -2.02 -23.18 10.04
N GLY A 138 -0.82 -23.28 10.63
CA GLY A 138 0.34 -23.95 10.02
C GLY A 138 1.05 -23.10 8.96
N MET A 139 1.17 -21.79 9.19
CA MET A 139 2.05 -20.88 8.47
C MET A 139 3.02 -20.21 9.45
N ASP A 140 4.24 -19.95 9.01
CA ASP A 140 5.19 -19.09 9.72
C ASP A 140 5.40 -17.81 8.92
N ILE A 141 5.46 -16.68 9.62
CA ILE A 141 5.64 -15.36 9.03
C ILE A 141 6.98 -14.75 9.43
N LYS A 142 7.48 -13.82 8.61
CA LYS A 142 8.68 -13.01 8.88
C LYS A 142 8.45 -11.56 8.47
N ARG A 143 9.15 -10.64 9.13
CA ARG A 143 9.19 -9.23 8.74
C ARG A 143 10.46 -8.95 7.93
N THR A 144 10.33 -8.19 6.84
CA THR A 144 11.46 -7.70 6.05
C THR A 144 12.05 -6.43 6.65
N ASP A 145 13.23 -6.03 6.18
CA ASP A 145 13.87 -4.78 6.61
C ASP A 145 13.03 -3.55 6.24
N GLU A 146 12.25 -3.63 5.16
CA GLU A 146 11.31 -2.58 4.74
C GLU A 146 9.96 -2.61 5.49
N GLY A 147 9.78 -3.55 6.42
CA GLY A 147 8.61 -3.61 7.31
C GLY A 147 7.46 -4.52 6.84
N PHE A 148 7.64 -5.26 5.75
CA PHE A 148 6.58 -6.12 5.21
C PHE A 148 6.47 -7.45 5.95
N ILE A 149 5.24 -7.89 6.26
CA ILE A 149 4.99 -9.23 6.81
C ILE A 149 4.81 -10.23 5.69
N CYS A 150 5.73 -11.18 5.57
CA CYS A 150 5.77 -12.17 4.51
C CYS A 150 5.56 -13.58 5.05
N VAL A 151 4.95 -14.44 4.25
CA VAL A 151 4.88 -15.88 4.52
C VAL A 151 6.25 -16.49 4.28
N TYR A 152 6.81 -17.14 5.29
CA TYR A 152 8.13 -17.76 5.23
C TYR A 152 8.05 -19.26 4.95
N SER A 153 7.14 -19.96 5.61
CA SER A 153 6.91 -21.39 5.43
C SER A 153 5.46 -21.76 5.67
N VAL A 154 5.02 -22.83 5.01
CA VAL A 154 3.70 -23.42 5.20
C VAL A 154 3.89 -24.91 5.52
N THR A 155 3.25 -25.37 6.59
CA THR A 155 3.27 -26.77 7.00
C THR A 155 2.36 -27.56 6.06
N LYS A 156 2.86 -28.66 5.48
CA LYS A 156 2.07 -29.51 4.59
C LYS A 156 0.88 -30.13 5.33
N GLY A 157 -0.30 -30.12 4.70
CA GLY A 157 -1.53 -30.65 5.25
C GLY A 157 -2.13 -29.82 6.38
N SER A 158 -1.73 -28.55 6.53
CA SER A 158 -2.37 -27.61 7.45
C SER A 158 -3.53 -26.86 6.80
N ALA A 159 -4.32 -26.16 7.61
CA ALA A 159 -5.33 -25.21 7.13
C ALA A 159 -4.79 -24.21 6.09
N ALA A 160 -3.57 -23.70 6.29
CA ALA A 160 -2.92 -22.80 5.34
C ALA A 160 -2.52 -23.49 4.02
N ASP A 161 -2.06 -24.75 4.06
CA ASP A 161 -1.80 -25.54 2.85
C ASP A 161 -3.10 -25.85 2.09
N SER A 162 -4.15 -26.23 2.83
CA SER A 162 -5.50 -26.49 2.30
C SER A 162 -6.12 -25.25 1.65
N ALA A 163 -5.80 -24.05 2.14
CA ALA A 163 -6.18 -22.77 1.53
C ALA A 163 -5.33 -22.40 0.29
N GLY A 164 -4.37 -23.24 -0.12
CA GLY A 164 -3.51 -23.02 -1.28
C GLY A 164 -2.28 -22.14 -1.02
N LEU A 165 -2.00 -21.78 0.24
CA LEU A 165 -0.92 -20.85 0.57
C LEU A 165 0.46 -21.39 0.18
N ARG A 166 0.68 -22.69 0.32
CA ARG A 166 1.94 -23.34 -0.04
C ARG A 166 2.24 -23.23 -1.53
N GLN A 167 1.25 -23.45 -2.39
CA GLN A 167 1.41 -23.30 -3.84
C GLN A 167 1.77 -21.86 -4.18
N LEU A 168 1.10 -20.88 -3.58
CA LEU A 168 1.41 -19.47 -3.82
C LEU A 168 2.84 -19.12 -3.39
N LEU A 169 3.30 -19.67 -2.26
CA LEU A 169 4.66 -19.47 -1.76
C LEU A 169 5.69 -20.08 -2.72
N GLU A 170 5.46 -21.30 -3.21
CA GLU A 170 6.31 -21.97 -4.18
C GLU A 170 6.41 -21.17 -5.49
N GLU A 171 5.28 -20.65 -6.00
CA GLU A 171 5.25 -19.84 -7.21
C GLU A 171 5.89 -18.44 -7.05
N ALA A 172 5.75 -17.82 -5.88
CA ALA A 172 6.44 -16.57 -5.56
C ALA A 172 7.96 -16.79 -5.50
N ASN A 173 8.41 -17.84 -4.80
CA ASN A 173 9.81 -18.22 -4.69
C ASN A 173 10.44 -18.54 -6.05
N ALA A 174 9.73 -19.26 -6.92
CA ALA A 174 10.19 -19.58 -8.27
C ALA A 174 10.52 -18.33 -9.10
N LYS A 175 9.84 -17.21 -8.83
CA LYS A 175 10.05 -15.92 -9.50
C LYS A 175 10.88 -14.94 -8.67
N ARG A 176 11.41 -15.36 -7.52
CA ARG A 176 12.14 -14.52 -6.56
C ARG A 176 11.31 -13.32 -6.05
N HIS A 177 10.01 -13.52 -5.84
CA HIS A 177 9.17 -12.55 -5.15
C HIS A 177 8.90 -12.98 -3.72
N LEU A 178 8.61 -11.99 -2.88
CA LEU A 178 8.13 -12.19 -1.52
C LEU A 178 6.62 -12.35 -1.52
N LEU A 179 6.09 -13.42 -0.92
CA LEU A 179 4.65 -13.57 -0.68
C LEU A 179 4.26 -12.77 0.57
N VAL A 180 3.75 -11.56 0.38
CA VAL A 180 3.46 -10.62 1.47
C VAL A 180 1.99 -10.68 1.87
N ILE A 181 1.71 -10.61 3.15
CA ILE A 181 0.36 -10.51 3.70
C ILE A 181 0.00 -9.02 3.77
N SER A 182 -0.94 -8.59 2.94
CA SER A 182 -1.40 -7.20 2.90
C SER A 182 -2.42 -6.90 3.98
N ARG A 183 -3.33 -7.84 4.26
CA ARG A 183 -4.39 -7.69 5.27
C ARG A 183 -4.71 -9.00 5.98
N LEU A 184 -5.17 -8.86 7.21
CA LEU A 184 -5.75 -9.93 8.03
C LEU A 184 -7.09 -9.42 8.57
N GLU A 185 -8.19 -10.12 8.29
CA GLU A 185 -9.55 -9.68 8.70
C GLU A 185 -9.87 -8.24 8.24
N GLY A 186 -9.44 -7.88 7.03
CA GLY A 186 -9.59 -6.54 6.46
C GLY A 186 -8.66 -5.46 7.03
N LYS A 187 -7.98 -5.71 8.15
CA LYS A 187 -6.98 -4.79 8.74
C LYS A 187 -5.69 -4.82 7.94
N SER A 188 -5.16 -3.66 7.58
CA SER A 188 -3.89 -3.54 6.85
C SER A 188 -2.71 -3.95 7.73
N LEU A 189 -1.83 -4.80 7.19
CA LEU A 189 -0.53 -5.16 7.77
C LEU A 189 0.63 -4.40 7.10
N MET A 190 0.33 -3.51 6.15
CA MET A 190 1.34 -2.73 5.44
C MET A 190 1.99 -1.67 6.33
N PRO A 191 3.28 -1.34 6.10
CA PRO A 191 3.94 -0.20 6.73
C PRO A 191 3.13 1.09 6.57
N SER A 192 2.96 1.85 7.65
CA SER A 192 2.05 3.01 7.69
C SER A 192 2.79 4.34 7.78
N SER A 193 3.90 4.40 8.50
CA SER A 193 4.74 5.59 8.62
C SER A 193 6.21 5.27 8.85
N VAL A 194 7.06 6.26 8.59
CA VAL A 194 8.45 6.30 9.00
C VAL A 194 8.64 7.54 9.86
N SER A 195 9.03 7.31 11.11
CA SER A 195 9.22 8.36 12.10
C SER A 195 10.46 9.23 11.81
N SER A 196 10.57 10.38 12.48
CA SER A 196 11.77 11.24 12.40
C SER A 196 13.05 10.59 12.94
N ALA A 197 12.93 9.45 13.63
CA ALA A 197 14.06 8.62 14.06
C ALA A 197 14.46 7.57 13.01
N GLY A 198 13.79 7.52 11.86
CA GLY A 198 14.01 6.52 10.82
C GLY A 198 13.38 5.15 11.12
N LEU A 199 12.55 5.04 12.16
CA LEU A 199 11.84 3.81 12.50
C LEU A 199 10.60 3.66 11.64
N ILE A 200 10.40 2.47 11.06
CA ILE A 200 9.22 2.12 10.26
C ILE A 200 8.13 1.57 11.19
N ASP A 201 6.98 2.22 11.22
CA ASP A 201 5.80 1.78 11.95
C ASP A 201 5.07 0.69 11.16
N CYS A 202 5.01 -0.50 11.74
CA CYS A 202 4.42 -1.71 11.15
C CYS A 202 3.52 -2.40 12.17
N CYS A 203 2.66 -3.32 11.71
CA CYS A 203 1.82 -4.13 12.60
C CYS A 203 2.66 -5.03 13.53
N ASP A 204 2.23 -5.17 14.78
CA ASP A 204 2.88 -6.01 15.78
C ASP A 204 2.68 -7.51 15.47
N HIS A 205 3.73 -8.30 15.65
CA HIS A 205 3.64 -9.76 15.49
C HIS A 205 2.71 -10.39 16.52
N ASP A 206 2.65 -9.84 17.74
CA ASP A 206 1.81 -10.37 18.80
C ASP A 206 0.33 -10.17 18.45
N GLU A 207 -0.07 -9.02 17.88
CA GLU A 207 -1.47 -8.80 17.45
C GLU A 207 -1.90 -9.76 16.33
N ILE A 208 -1.00 -10.05 15.38
CA ILE A 208 -1.26 -11.05 14.32
C ILE A 208 -1.47 -12.44 14.95
N LYS A 209 -0.57 -12.83 15.86
CA LYS A 209 -0.63 -14.13 16.53
C LYS A 209 -1.88 -14.28 17.38
N ASP A 210 -2.26 -13.26 18.12
CA ASP A 210 -3.46 -13.26 18.96
C ASP A 210 -4.72 -13.35 18.10
N THR A 211 -4.76 -12.65 16.97
CA THR A 211 -5.87 -12.74 16.00
C THR A 211 -6.02 -14.15 15.44
N LEU A 212 -4.91 -14.78 15.02
CA LEU A 212 -4.92 -16.15 14.51
C LEU A 212 -5.32 -17.16 15.60
N THR A 213 -4.81 -16.99 16.83
CA THR A 213 -5.11 -17.90 17.95
C THR A 213 -6.58 -17.80 18.34
N SER A 214 -7.11 -16.58 18.46
CA SER A 214 -8.52 -16.32 18.78
C SER A 214 -9.46 -16.95 17.75
N ALA A 215 -9.11 -16.97 16.46
CA ALA A 215 -9.96 -17.60 15.46
C ALA A 215 -9.95 -19.13 15.54
N ILE A 216 -8.83 -19.75 15.92
CA ILE A 216 -8.76 -21.19 16.16
C ILE A 216 -9.65 -21.57 17.34
N ASP A 217 -9.54 -20.82 18.45
CA ASP A 217 -10.35 -21.07 19.66
C ASP A 217 -11.86 -20.96 19.40
N ARG A 218 -12.23 -20.11 18.44
CA ARG A 218 -13.63 -19.88 18.05
C ARG A 218 -14.10 -20.72 16.86
N MET A 219 -13.18 -21.43 16.19
CA MET A 219 -13.42 -22.07 14.90
C MET A 219 -13.94 -21.11 13.82
N ASP A 220 -13.43 -19.88 13.84
CA ASP A 220 -13.79 -18.83 12.88
C ASP A 220 -12.93 -18.93 11.62
N ILE A 221 -13.54 -18.77 10.45
CA ILE A 221 -12.84 -18.65 9.17
C ILE A 221 -12.05 -17.33 9.17
N ILE A 222 -10.77 -17.39 8.79
CA ILE A 222 -9.94 -16.20 8.64
C ILE A 222 -9.77 -15.80 7.18
N GLN A 223 -9.96 -14.52 6.90
CA GLN A 223 -9.68 -13.85 5.65
C GLN A 223 -8.27 -13.27 5.64
N LEU A 224 -7.45 -13.79 4.74
CA LEU A 224 -6.07 -13.39 4.53
C LEU A 224 -5.92 -12.81 3.14
N HIS A 225 -5.53 -11.53 3.05
CA HIS A 225 -5.22 -10.92 1.77
C HIS A 225 -3.71 -10.98 1.54
N ILE A 226 -3.34 -11.45 0.36
CA ILE A 226 -1.96 -11.74 0.01
C ILE A 226 -1.60 -11.07 -1.30
N MET A 227 -0.40 -10.52 -1.33
CA MET A 227 0.23 -9.97 -2.52
C MET A 227 1.51 -10.74 -2.82
N ALA A 228 1.50 -11.45 -3.95
CA ALA A 228 2.66 -11.72 -4.81
C ALA A 228 2.23 -12.62 -5.96
N TRP A 229 1.70 -12.02 -7.02
CA TRP A 229 1.46 -12.72 -8.28
C TRP A 229 1.86 -11.82 -9.46
N PRO A 230 2.37 -12.40 -10.57
CA PRO A 230 1.45 -12.84 -11.61
C PRO A 230 1.92 -14.15 -12.29
N ASN A 231 1.03 -15.11 -12.47
CA ASN A 231 1.08 -16.07 -13.56
C ASN A 231 -0.27 -16.02 -14.29
N GLN A 232 -0.21 -15.55 -15.53
CA GLN A 232 -1.11 -16.01 -16.56
C GLN A 232 -0.96 -17.53 -16.64
N THR A 233 -2.04 -18.27 -16.42
CA THR A 233 -2.23 -19.56 -17.05
C THR A 233 -2.12 -19.32 -18.57
N ARG A 234 -0.95 -19.68 -19.14
CA ARG A 234 -0.42 -19.37 -20.49
C ARG A 234 -1.39 -19.67 -21.66
N PRO A 235 -1.18 -19.03 -22.83
CA PRO A 235 -0.28 -19.62 -23.81
C PRO A 235 0.88 -18.72 -24.19
N ASP A 236 2.04 -19.34 -24.44
CA ASP A 236 3.12 -18.76 -25.21
C ASP A 236 2.61 -18.29 -26.56
N THR A 237 2.43 -16.98 -26.71
CA THR A 237 2.78 -16.23 -27.92
C THR A 237 2.83 -14.75 -27.53
N GLN A 238 3.92 -14.29 -26.90
CA GLN A 238 4.27 -12.88 -27.06
C GLN A 238 4.83 -12.70 -28.49
N GLN A 239 3.95 -12.76 -29.49
CA GLN A 239 4.07 -11.74 -30.51
C GLN A 239 3.76 -10.45 -29.78
N ALA A 240 4.79 -9.63 -29.60
CA ALA A 240 4.59 -8.24 -29.21
C ALA A 240 3.46 -7.72 -30.09
N ILE A 241 2.30 -7.40 -29.50
CA ILE A 241 1.27 -6.64 -30.19
C ILE A 241 1.98 -5.34 -30.54
N PRO A 242 2.37 -5.12 -31.82
CA PRO A 242 3.14 -3.95 -32.15
C PRO A 242 2.28 -2.74 -31.80
N ALA A 243 2.90 -1.64 -31.38
CA ALA A 243 2.19 -0.39 -31.09
C ALA A 243 1.21 0.01 -32.22
N ALA A 244 1.44 -0.48 -33.46
CA ALA A 244 0.54 -0.39 -34.61
C ALA A 244 -0.90 -0.92 -34.40
N THR A 245 -1.19 -1.72 -33.36
CA THR A 245 -2.55 -2.20 -33.07
C THR A 245 -3.39 -1.16 -32.30
N PHE A 246 -2.71 -0.18 -31.69
CA PHE A 246 -3.33 0.99 -31.09
C PHE A 246 -3.37 2.19 -32.06
N TRP A 247 -2.90 2.00 -33.29
CA TRP A 247 -3.04 3.02 -34.32
C TRP A 247 -4.43 2.90 -34.92
N PRO A 248 -5.13 4.03 -35.16
CA PRO A 248 -6.36 3.99 -35.95
C PRO A 248 -6.06 3.38 -37.32
N PRO A 249 -7.01 2.63 -37.92
CA PRO A 249 -6.80 2.00 -39.22
C PRO A 249 -6.37 3.05 -40.27
N ASN A 250 -5.28 2.75 -40.99
CA ASN A 250 -4.83 3.59 -42.10
C ASN A 250 -5.84 3.53 -43.24
N GLY A 251 -6.62 4.59 -43.38
CA GLY A 251 -7.64 4.81 -44.41
C GLY A 251 -8.87 5.42 -43.73
N TYR A 252 -9.26 6.67 -43.97
CA TYR A 252 -9.47 7.31 -45.27
C TYR A 252 -9.15 8.81 -45.19
N TYR A 253 -8.04 9.24 -45.79
CA TYR A 253 -7.96 10.62 -46.28
C TYR A 253 -8.47 10.61 -47.72
N HIS A 254 -9.78 10.81 -47.90
CA HIS A 254 -10.26 11.35 -49.17
C HIS A 254 -10.00 12.85 -49.12
N SER A 255 -8.96 13.29 -49.81
CA SER A 255 -8.83 14.69 -50.20
C SER A 255 -10.04 15.07 -51.07
N PRO A 256 -10.75 16.18 -50.79
CA PRO A 256 -11.74 16.68 -51.73
C PRO A 256 -11.02 17.18 -53.00
N PRO A 257 -11.62 17.00 -54.20
CA PRO A 257 -11.03 17.49 -55.43
C PRO A 257 -11.00 19.03 -55.43
N LEU A 258 -9.98 19.56 -56.10
CA LEU A 258 -9.70 20.98 -56.35
C LEU A 258 -10.92 21.78 -56.84
#